data_AF-A0A8X6HIJ4-F1
#
_entry.id   AF-A0A8X6HIJ4-F1
#
_cell.length_a   1.000
_cell.length_b   1.000
_cell.length_c   1.000
_cell.angle_alpha   90.00
_cell.angle_beta   90.00
_cell.angle_gamma   90.00
#
_symmetry.space_group_name_H-M   'P 1'
#
loop_
_entity.id
_entity.type
_entity.pdbx_description
1 polymer ?
#
loop_
_entity_poly.entity_id
_entity_poly.type
_entity_poly.pdbx_seq_one_letter_code
_entity_poly.pdbx_strand_id
1 'polypeptide(L)'
;MEAIDKVRAKRKVVRSASTKFVNKVKSFLEDFDEQNETNQEQLFEYLLNLDAKQIVLQTLNKEVENLLSDEELFKAEIEGANESYVRTNNPALSLNLPKLQIPNFSGDSSSYLEFINCSTNVIDANESLNNVDKFIYLKSFLSGEASKIVSGFALTEDNYKSLMFESFERQIW
;
A
#
# COMPACT_ATOMS: atom_id res chain seq x y z
N MET A 1 7.76 -26.89 -26.79
CA MET A 1 7.84 -25.45 -27.12
C MET A 1 6.46 -24.83 -27.34
N GLU A 2 5.56 -25.45 -28.10
CA GLU A 2 4.22 -24.89 -28.40
C GLU A 2 3.31 -24.60 -27.18
N ALA A 3 3.38 -25.43 -26.12
CA ALA A 3 2.55 -25.25 -24.92
C ALA A 3 2.95 -24.01 -24.08
N ILE A 4 4.26 -23.75 -23.92
CA ILE A 4 4.76 -22.63 -23.10
C ILE A 4 4.45 -21.28 -23.77
N ASP A 5 4.55 -21.20 -25.10
CA ASP A 5 4.21 -19.99 -25.85
C ASP A 5 2.73 -19.65 -25.74
N LYS A 6 1.86 -20.67 -25.76
CA LYS A 6 0.42 -20.51 -25.56
C LYS A 6 0.09 -19.98 -24.16
N VAL A 7 0.76 -20.47 -23.12
CA VAL A 7 0.57 -19.98 -21.74
C VAL A 7 1.11 -18.56 -21.59
N ARG A 8 2.29 -18.25 -22.14
CA ARG A 8 2.87 -16.89 -22.15
C ARG A 8 1.95 -15.89 -22.86
N ALA A 9 1.34 -16.27 -23.98
CA ALA A 9 0.38 -15.45 -24.71
C ALA A 9 -0.88 -15.15 -23.87
N LYS A 10 -1.47 -16.17 -23.23
CA LYS A 10 -2.62 -15.99 -22.33
C LYS A 10 -2.28 -15.06 -21.15
N ARG A 11 -1.13 -15.25 -20.51
CA ARG A 11 -0.64 -14.39 -19.43
C ARG A 11 -0.53 -12.93 -19.86
N LYS A 12 0.04 -12.68 -21.04
CA LYS A 12 0.19 -11.31 -21.59
C LYS A 12 -1.16 -10.64 -21.83
N VAL A 13 -2.14 -11.37 -22.34
CA VAL A 13 -3.52 -10.88 -22.54
C VAL A 13 -4.18 -10.54 -21.21
N VAL A 14 -4.11 -11.45 -20.22
CA VAL A 14 -4.69 -11.22 -18.89
C VAL A 14 -4.04 -10.01 -18.22
N ARG A 15 -2.70 -9.88 -18.27
CA ARG A 15 -2.00 -8.73 -17.71
C ARG A 15 -2.45 -7.40 -18.33
N SER A 16 -2.52 -7.34 -19.66
CA SER A 16 -3.00 -6.14 -20.37
C SER A 16 -4.45 -5.79 -20.00
N ALA A 17 -5.32 -6.80 -19.91
CA ALA A 17 -6.72 -6.61 -19.49
C ALA A 17 -6.83 -6.16 -18.02
N SER A 18 -5.98 -6.67 -17.12
CA SER A 18 -5.91 -6.23 -15.72
C SER A 18 -5.41 -4.79 -15.62
N THR A 19 -4.37 -4.40 -16.36
CA THR A 19 -3.88 -3.01 -16.38
C THR A 19 -4.96 -2.04 -16.84
N LYS A 20 -5.69 -2.37 -17.93
CA LYS A 20 -6.81 -1.54 -18.40
C LYS A 20 -7.93 -1.43 -17.38
N PHE A 21 -8.22 -2.52 -16.68
CA PHE A 21 -9.25 -2.55 -15.66
C PHE A 21 -8.86 -1.72 -14.43
N VAL A 22 -7.62 -1.83 -13.95
CA VAL A 22 -7.10 -1.01 -12.85
C VAL A 22 -7.19 0.48 -13.20
N ASN A 23 -6.86 0.87 -14.43
CA ASN A 23 -7.01 2.27 -14.86
C ASN A 23 -8.48 2.72 -14.86
N LYS A 24 -9.41 1.84 -15.25
CA LYS A 24 -10.86 2.12 -15.20
C LYS A 24 -11.36 2.29 -13.77
N VAL A 25 -10.88 1.46 -12.83
CA VAL A 25 -11.19 1.61 -11.40
C VAL A 25 -10.61 2.91 -10.87
N LYS A 26 -9.37 3.25 -11.26
CA LYS A 26 -8.72 4.50 -10.85
C LYS A 26 -9.52 5.73 -11.29
N SER A 27 -9.95 5.80 -12.55
CA SER A 27 -10.80 6.91 -13.03
C SER A 27 -12.16 6.96 -12.35
N PHE A 28 -12.72 5.80 -11.98
CA PHE A 28 -13.98 5.74 -11.23
C PHE A 28 -13.82 6.27 -9.80
N LEU A 29 -12.67 6.01 -9.16
CA LEU A 29 -12.36 6.49 -7.81
C LEU A 29 -12.09 8.00 -7.74
N GLU A 30 -11.72 8.65 -8.85
CA GLU A 30 -11.46 10.10 -8.89
C GLU A 30 -12.72 10.94 -8.60
N ASP A 31 -13.88 10.46 -9.04
CA ASP A 31 -15.19 11.12 -8.83
C ASP A 31 -16.11 10.30 -7.90
N PHE A 32 -15.53 9.43 -7.06
CA PHE A 32 -16.30 8.54 -6.18
C PHE A 32 -16.97 9.31 -5.04
N ASP A 33 -18.26 9.05 -4.88
CA ASP A 33 -19.10 9.58 -3.80
C ASP A 33 -19.58 8.42 -2.92
N GLU A 34 -19.13 8.40 -1.67
CA GLU A 34 -19.47 7.39 -0.66
C GLU A 34 -20.95 7.36 -0.32
N GLN A 35 -21.69 8.48 -0.47
CA GLN A 35 -23.12 8.54 -0.18
C GLN A 35 -23.99 8.10 -1.35
N ASN A 36 -23.38 7.85 -2.51
CA ASN A 36 -24.06 7.41 -3.71
C ASN A 36 -24.10 5.87 -3.77
N GLU A 37 -25.27 5.28 -3.49
CA GLU A 37 -25.48 3.83 -3.53
C GLU A 37 -25.06 3.18 -4.87
N THR A 38 -25.25 3.87 -6.00
CA THR A 38 -24.84 3.34 -7.31
C THR A 38 -23.31 3.26 -7.43
N ASN A 39 -22.59 4.21 -6.84
CA ASN A 39 -21.13 4.16 -6.79
C ASN A 39 -20.66 3.00 -5.90
N GLN A 40 -21.31 2.79 -4.75
CA GLN A 40 -20.96 1.68 -3.86
C GLN A 40 -21.18 0.31 -4.54
N GLU A 41 -22.29 0.12 -5.24
CA GLU A 41 -22.57 -1.10 -6.01
C GLU A 41 -21.55 -1.31 -7.12
N GLN A 42 -21.20 -0.25 -7.87
CA GLN A 42 -20.18 -0.34 -8.92
C GLN A 42 -18.78 -0.64 -8.37
N LEU A 43 -18.43 -0.09 -7.21
CA LEU A 43 -17.17 -0.40 -6.53
C LEU A 43 -17.11 -1.88 -6.12
N PHE A 44 -18.20 -2.41 -5.56
CA PHE A 44 -18.29 -3.82 -5.18
C PHE A 44 -18.13 -4.75 -6.38
N GLU A 45 -18.80 -4.47 -7.50
CA GLU A 45 -18.63 -5.20 -8.76
C GLU A 45 -17.19 -5.13 -9.30
N TYR A 46 -16.53 -3.98 -9.16
CA TYR A 46 -15.13 -3.84 -9.54
C TYR A 46 -14.18 -4.66 -8.68
N LEU A 47 -14.41 -4.72 -7.36
CA LEU A 47 -13.64 -5.55 -6.43
C LEU A 47 -13.77 -7.04 -6.75
N LEU A 48 -15.01 -7.53 -6.96
CA LEU A 48 -15.25 -8.92 -7.36
C LEU A 48 -14.53 -9.29 -8.66
N ASN A 49 -14.55 -8.39 -9.64
CA ASN A 49 -13.87 -8.59 -10.93
C ASN A 49 -12.34 -8.56 -10.79
N LEU A 50 -11.77 -7.77 -9.87
CA LEU A 50 -10.33 -7.79 -9.60
C LEU A 50 -9.90 -9.10 -8.97
N ASP A 51 -10.61 -9.57 -7.96
CA ASP A 51 -10.30 -10.82 -7.27
C ASP A 51 -10.34 -12.01 -8.24
N ALA A 52 -11.38 -12.10 -9.06
CA ALA A 52 -11.47 -13.13 -10.09
C ALA A 52 -10.29 -13.09 -11.07
N LYS A 53 -9.87 -11.90 -11.52
CA LYS A 53 -8.72 -11.75 -12.42
C LYS A 53 -7.38 -12.06 -11.74
N GLN A 54 -7.23 -11.72 -10.46
CA GLN A 54 -6.05 -12.03 -9.68
C GLN A 54 -5.86 -13.54 -9.51
N ILE A 55 -6.94 -14.26 -9.20
CA ILE A 55 -6.94 -15.74 -9.09
C ILE A 55 -6.49 -16.39 -10.41
N VAL A 56 -7.04 -15.94 -11.55
CA VAL A 56 -6.65 -16.45 -12.87
C VAL A 56 -5.18 -16.16 -13.17
N LEU A 57 -4.70 -14.96 -12.86
CA LEU A 57 -3.30 -14.59 -13.09
C LEU A 57 -2.34 -15.41 -12.21
N GLN A 58 -2.68 -15.65 -10.94
CA GLN A 58 -1.91 -16.51 -10.04
C GLN A 58 -1.86 -17.95 -10.55
N THR A 59 -2.98 -18.48 -11.02
CA THR A 59 -3.06 -19.84 -11.59
C THR A 59 -2.17 -19.98 -12.82
N LEU A 60 -2.22 -19.00 -13.74
CA LEU A 60 -1.39 -19.00 -14.94
C LEU A 60 0.11 -18.82 -14.60
N ASN A 61 0.45 -18.01 -13.61
CA ASN A 61 1.84 -17.86 -13.17
C ASN A 61 2.38 -19.18 -12.61
N LYS A 62 1.60 -19.88 -11.79
CA LYS A 62 1.96 -21.20 -11.27
C LYS A 62 2.10 -22.24 -12.38
N GLU A 63 1.26 -22.18 -13.41
CA GLU A 63 1.38 -23.05 -14.58
C GLU A 63 2.64 -22.74 -15.41
N VAL A 64 3.03 -21.46 -15.53
CA VAL A 64 4.30 -21.06 -16.14
C VAL A 64 5.50 -21.57 -15.34
N GLU A 65 5.49 -21.39 -14.01
CA GLU A 65 6.54 -21.86 -13.10
C GLU A 65 6.72 -23.37 -13.18
N ASN A 66 5.62 -24.14 -13.18
CA ASN A 66 5.67 -25.59 -13.29
C ASN A 66 6.19 -26.08 -14.65
N LEU A 67 5.97 -25.33 -15.73
CA LEU A 67 6.45 -25.65 -17.08
C LEU A 67 7.89 -25.15 -17.33
N LEU A 68 8.39 -24.23 -16.51
CA LEU A 68 9.77 -23.77 -16.49
C LEU A 68 10.59 -24.72 -15.62
N SER A 69 10.93 -25.90 -16.14
CA SER A 69 11.90 -26.80 -15.50
C SER A 69 13.36 -26.33 -15.62
N ASP A 70 13.59 -25.04 -15.95
CA ASP A 70 14.92 -24.46 -16.09
C ASP A 70 14.98 -23.12 -15.32
N GLU A 71 15.39 -23.22 -14.05
CA GLU A 71 15.42 -22.14 -13.05
C GLU A 71 16.32 -20.96 -13.51
N GLU A 72 17.35 -21.23 -14.31
CA GLU A 72 18.29 -20.22 -14.82
C GLU A 72 17.67 -19.31 -15.88
N LEU A 73 16.83 -19.84 -16.77
CA LEU A 73 16.17 -19.04 -17.81
C LEU A 73 15.11 -18.10 -17.21
N PHE A 74 14.42 -18.58 -16.16
CA PHE A 74 13.45 -17.78 -15.42
C PHE A 74 14.11 -16.65 -14.63
N LYS A 75 15.26 -16.92 -13.97
CA LYS A 75 16.06 -15.88 -13.30
C LYS A 75 16.55 -14.83 -14.29
N ALA A 76 17.08 -15.24 -15.44
CA ALA A 76 17.55 -14.32 -16.48
C ALA A 76 16.42 -13.42 -17.05
N GLU A 77 15.22 -13.96 -17.23
CA GLU A 77 14.07 -13.21 -17.77
C GLU A 77 13.48 -12.23 -16.71
N ILE A 78 13.55 -12.58 -15.42
CA ILE A 78 13.21 -11.66 -14.31
C ILE A 78 14.26 -10.56 -14.16
N GLU A 79 15.55 -10.89 -14.24
CA GLU A 79 16.65 -9.92 -14.18
C GLU A 79 16.58 -8.91 -15.34
N GLY A 80 16.34 -9.38 -16.57
CA GLY A 80 16.16 -8.48 -17.72
C GLY A 80 14.91 -7.59 -17.64
N ALA A 81 13.83 -8.07 -17.03
CA ALA A 81 12.63 -7.26 -16.76
C ALA A 81 12.87 -6.22 -15.65
N ASN A 82 13.65 -6.57 -14.62
CA ASN A 82 14.05 -5.65 -13.55
C ASN A 82 15.03 -4.58 -14.05
N GLU A 83 16.00 -4.92 -14.89
CA GLU A 83 16.88 -3.92 -15.52
C GLU A 83 16.10 -2.93 -16.38
N SER A 84 15.08 -3.43 -17.11
CA SER A 84 14.19 -2.58 -17.92
C SER A 84 13.33 -1.67 -17.03
N TYR A 85 12.81 -2.18 -15.92
CA TYR A 85 12.06 -1.40 -14.92
C TYR A 85 12.93 -0.32 -14.26
N VAL A 86 14.18 -0.64 -13.89
CA VAL A 86 15.15 0.31 -13.32
C VAL A 86 15.54 1.39 -14.34
N ARG A 87 15.66 1.03 -15.63
CA ARG A 87 15.95 2.00 -16.71
C ARG A 87 14.77 2.91 -17.04
N THR A 88 13.53 2.43 -16.95
CA THR A 88 12.32 3.27 -17.15
C THR A 88 11.92 4.05 -15.90
N ASN A 89 12.27 3.55 -14.70
CA ASN A 89 12.09 4.24 -13.42
C ASN A 89 13.40 4.85 -12.96
N ASN A 90 13.96 5.68 -13.84
CA ASN A 90 15.02 6.59 -13.43
C ASN A 90 14.52 7.37 -12.19
N PRO A 91 15.22 7.34 -11.04
CA PRO A 91 14.86 8.13 -9.86
C PRO A 91 14.89 9.64 -10.11
N ALA A 92 15.33 10.07 -11.30
CA ALA A 92 15.22 11.44 -11.79
C ALA A 92 13.77 11.89 -12.10
N LEU A 93 12.80 10.96 -12.13
CA LEU A 93 11.37 11.26 -12.00
C LEU A 93 10.88 11.03 -10.56
N SER A 94 11.73 11.30 -9.57
CA SER A 94 11.24 11.72 -8.27
C SER A 94 10.37 12.95 -8.51
N LEU A 95 9.05 12.75 -8.60
CA LEU A 95 8.12 13.75 -8.13
C LEU A 95 8.64 14.09 -6.73
N ASN A 96 9.35 15.21 -6.63
CA ASN A 96 9.70 15.83 -5.36
C ASN A 96 8.37 16.30 -4.78
N LEU A 97 7.59 15.33 -4.28
CA LEU A 97 6.55 15.58 -3.34
C LEU A 97 7.25 16.31 -2.19
N PRO A 98 6.75 17.49 -1.77
CA PRO A 98 7.31 18.16 -0.61
C PRO A 98 7.39 17.12 0.50
N LYS A 99 8.55 17.03 1.16
CA LYS A 99 8.77 16.08 2.26
C LYS A 99 7.55 16.18 3.18
N LEU A 100 6.76 15.12 3.25
CA LEU A 100 5.53 15.10 4.03
C LEU A 100 5.94 15.40 5.47
N GLN A 101 5.63 16.61 5.94
CA GLN A 101 5.97 17.03 7.29
C GLN A 101 4.84 16.61 8.19
N ILE A 102 5.16 15.79 9.18
CA ILE A 102 4.21 15.47 10.24
C ILE A 102 4.02 16.76 11.06
N PRO A 103 2.81 17.31 11.17
CA PRO A 103 2.56 18.49 11.99
C PRO A 103 2.79 18.13 13.47
N ASN A 104 3.34 19.05 14.25
CA ASN A 104 3.45 18.84 15.69
C ASN A 104 2.06 18.84 16.33
N PHE A 105 1.80 17.87 17.19
CA PHE A 105 0.52 17.72 17.89
C PHE A 105 0.67 18.05 19.37
N SER A 106 -0.11 19.02 19.86
CA SER A 106 -0.06 19.47 21.25
C SER A 106 -1.12 18.83 22.15
N GLY A 107 -2.10 18.12 21.56
CA GLY A 107 -3.29 17.61 22.26
C GLY A 107 -4.60 18.28 21.83
N ASP A 108 -4.59 19.20 20.87
CA ASP A 108 -5.79 19.90 20.39
C ASP A 108 -6.68 19.01 19.50
N SER A 109 -7.90 18.73 19.92
CA SER A 109 -8.82 17.83 19.21
C SER A 109 -9.07 18.21 17.75
N SER A 110 -9.04 19.50 17.41
CA SER A 110 -9.24 20.00 16.03
C SER A 110 -8.11 19.57 15.09
N SER A 111 -6.89 19.43 15.61
CA SER A 111 -5.69 19.01 14.87
C SER A 111 -5.44 17.49 14.90
N TYR A 112 -6.20 16.76 15.69
CA TYR A 112 -5.97 15.34 15.95
C TYR A 112 -6.11 14.47 14.69
N LEU A 113 -7.18 14.68 13.91
CA LEU A 113 -7.44 13.92 12.69
C LEU A 113 -6.32 14.08 11.65
N GLU A 114 -5.84 15.32 11.48
CA GLU A 114 -4.74 15.62 10.55
C GLU A 114 -3.43 14.96 11.00
N PHE A 115 -3.13 15.05 12.30
CA PHE A 115 -1.95 14.45 12.89
C PHE A 115 -1.94 12.92 12.76
N ILE A 116 -3.04 12.25 13.08
CA ILE A 116 -3.10 10.78 13.05
C ILE A 116 -3.00 10.26 11.62
N ASN A 117 -3.65 10.91 10.66
CA ASN A 117 -3.57 10.55 9.25
C ASN A 117 -2.13 10.70 8.70
N CYS A 118 -1.43 11.78 9.06
CA CYS A 118 -0.03 11.94 8.69
C CYS A 118 0.88 10.91 9.37
N SER A 119 0.67 10.67 10.66
CA SER A 119 1.49 9.75 11.46
C SER A 119 1.35 8.30 10.98
N THR A 120 0.14 7.84 10.67
CA THR A 120 -0.10 6.49 10.13
C THR A 120 0.61 6.30 8.78
N ASN A 121 0.51 7.27 7.88
CA ASN A 121 1.13 7.17 6.55
C ASN A 121 2.66 7.26 6.56
N VAL A 122 3.25 8.00 7.51
CA VAL A 122 4.70 8.25 7.54
C VAL A 122 5.45 7.33 8.50
N ILE A 123 4.87 7.07 9.67
CA ILE A 123 5.50 6.29 10.73
C ILE A 123 5.02 4.84 10.67
N ASP A 124 3.70 4.62 10.65
CA ASP A 124 3.16 3.26 10.79
C ASP A 124 3.32 2.41 9.51
N ALA A 125 3.06 2.99 8.34
CA ALA A 125 3.25 2.33 7.05
C ALA A 125 4.73 2.13 6.67
N ASN A 126 5.67 2.66 7.46
CA ASN A 126 7.10 2.50 7.19
C ASN A 126 7.62 1.16 7.75
N GLU A 127 7.76 0.16 6.89
CA GLU A 127 8.26 -1.18 7.22
C GLU A 127 9.76 -1.22 7.57
N SER A 128 10.52 -0.16 7.28
CA SER A 128 11.95 -0.09 7.63
C SER A 128 12.23 0.25 9.10
N LEU A 129 11.19 0.67 9.83
CA LEU A 129 11.27 0.98 11.26
C LEU A 129 10.61 -0.13 12.08
N ASN A 130 11.25 -0.54 13.19
CA ASN A 130 10.58 -1.39 14.17
C ASN A 130 9.62 -0.55 15.05
N ASN A 131 8.75 -1.22 15.81
CA ASN A 131 7.73 -0.55 16.62
C ASN A 131 8.31 0.39 17.70
N VAL A 132 9.49 0.08 18.24
CA VAL A 132 10.16 0.94 19.23
C VAL A 132 10.66 2.23 18.57
N ASP A 133 11.28 2.13 17.40
CA ASP A 133 11.74 3.29 16.63
C ASP A 133 10.56 4.14 16.17
N LYS A 134 9.49 3.51 15.69
CA LYS A 134 8.22 4.20 15.38
C LYS A 134 7.69 4.97 16.58
N PHE A 135 7.77 4.39 17.78
CA PHE A 135 7.34 5.07 18.99
C PHE A 135 8.21 6.27 19.35
N ILE A 136 9.53 6.17 19.18
CA ILE A 136 10.47 7.28 19.39
C ILE A 136 10.15 8.41 18.41
N TYR A 137 9.94 8.09 17.14
CA TYR A 137 9.56 9.06 16.12
C TYR A 137 8.23 9.73 16.47
N LEU A 138 7.20 8.97 16.81
CA LEU A 138 5.90 9.50 17.21
C LEU A 138 6.05 10.53 18.34
N LYS A 139 6.80 10.19 19.40
CA LYS A 139 7.05 11.09 20.54
C LYS A 139 7.73 12.40 20.13
N SER A 140 8.56 12.40 19.09
CA SER A 140 9.26 13.61 18.64
C SER A 140 8.33 14.67 18.04
N PHE A 141 7.15 14.27 17.57
CA PHE A 141 6.12 15.17 17.01
C PHE A 141 5.06 15.56 18.04
N LEU A 142 5.14 15.02 19.27
CA LEU A 142 4.20 15.34 20.35
C LEU A 142 4.75 16.48 21.20
N SER A 143 3.88 17.43 21.51
CA SER A 143 4.15 18.56 22.39
C SER A 143 3.00 18.72 23.40
N GLY A 144 3.13 19.69 24.30
CA GLY A 144 2.03 20.08 25.19
C GLY A 144 1.46 18.92 26.02
N GLU A 145 0.13 18.76 25.98
CA GLU A 145 -0.62 17.77 26.74
C GLU A 145 -0.47 16.36 26.15
N ALA A 146 -0.44 16.24 24.82
CA ALA A 146 -0.20 14.95 24.16
C ALA A 146 1.15 14.34 24.54
N SER A 147 2.20 15.16 24.61
CA SER A 147 3.54 14.70 25.04
C SER A 147 3.53 14.21 26.49
N LYS A 148 2.81 14.89 27.39
CA LYS A 148 2.70 14.49 28.81
C LYS A 148 2.02 13.13 28.94
N ILE A 149 0.91 12.91 28.24
CA ILE A 149 0.19 11.63 28.24
C ILE A 149 1.12 10.51 27.81
N VAL A 150 1.81 10.69 26.67
CA VAL A 150 2.68 9.66 26.09
C VAL A 150 3.99 9.47 26.86
N SER A 151 4.43 10.47 27.63
CA SER A 151 5.63 10.37 28.47
C SER A 151 5.50 9.32 29.59
N GLY A 152 4.27 9.01 30.02
CA GLY A 152 3.99 8.00 31.06
C GLY A 152 4.15 6.55 30.59
N PHE A 153 4.28 6.32 29.28
CA PHE A 153 4.40 4.99 28.70
C PHE A 153 5.87 4.62 28.47
N ALA A 154 6.22 3.37 28.80
CA ALA A 154 7.54 2.80 28.48
C ALA A 154 7.68 2.59 26.97
N LEU A 155 8.87 2.81 26.41
CA LEU A 155 9.17 2.58 24.98
C LEU A 155 9.21 1.08 24.65
N THR A 156 8.04 0.46 24.53
CA THR A 156 7.90 -0.96 24.19
C THR A 156 7.01 -1.12 22.97
N GLU A 157 7.15 -2.25 22.26
CA GLU A 157 6.32 -2.55 21.09
C GLU A 157 4.83 -2.60 21.44
N ASP A 158 4.49 -3.21 22.58
CA ASP A 158 3.11 -3.33 23.03
C ASP A 158 2.49 -1.96 23.29
N ASN A 159 3.23 -1.05 23.92
CA ASN A 159 2.73 0.29 24.21
C ASN A 159 2.54 1.13 22.94
N TYR A 160 3.39 0.96 21.93
CA TYR A 160 3.20 1.60 20.63
C TYR A 160 1.89 1.14 19.98
N LYS A 161 1.67 -0.18 19.91
CA LYS A 161 0.45 -0.77 19.34
C LYS A 161 -0.79 -0.34 20.12
N SER A 162 -0.74 -0.35 21.45
CA SER A 162 -1.85 0.08 22.30
C SER A 162 -2.20 1.55 22.08
N LEU A 163 -1.20 2.45 21.98
CA LEU A 163 -1.43 3.86 21.70
C LEU A 163 -2.07 4.07 20.33
N MET A 164 -1.59 3.39 19.29
CA MET A 164 -2.15 3.46 17.94
C MET A 164 -3.59 2.91 17.88
N PHE A 165 -3.87 1.84 18.63
CA PHE A 165 -5.18 1.20 18.66
C PHE A 165 -6.21 2.02 19.45
N GLU A 166 -5.86 2.51 20.65
CA GLU A 166 -6.74 3.38 21.45
C GLU A 166 -7.05 4.71 20.74
N SER A 167 -6.12 5.21 19.91
CA SER A 167 -6.36 6.43 19.13
C SER A 167 -7.39 6.23 18.01
N PHE A 168 -7.56 5.00 17.51
CA PHE A 168 -8.61 4.65 16.54
C PHE A 168 -9.99 4.46 17.20
N GLU A 169 -10.07 3.90 18.42
CA GLU A 169 -11.37 3.63 19.07
C GLU A 169 -12.06 4.89 19.62
N ARG A 170 -11.31 5.93 19.99
CA ARG A 170 -11.88 7.21 20.48
C ARG A 170 -12.61 8.03 19.41
N GLN A 171 -12.70 7.56 18.17
CA GLN A 171 -13.51 8.18 17.10
C GLN A 171 -14.83 7.46 16.81
N ILE A 172 -15.12 6.33 17.49
CA ILE A 172 -16.35 5.56 17.25
C ILE A 172 -17.45 5.86 18.28
N TRP A 173 -17.22 6.75 19.25
CA TRP A 173 -18.26 7.22 20.20
C TRP A 173 -18.19 8.72 20.45
#